data_AF-A0A7K2KTS5-F1
#
_entry.id   AF-A0A7K2KTS5-F1
#
_cell.length_a   1.000
_cell.length_b   1.000
_cell.length_c   1.000
_cell.angle_alpha   90.00
_cell.angle_beta   90.00
_cell.angle_gamma   90.00
#
_symmetry.space_group_name_H-M   'P 1'
#
loop_
_entity.id
_entity.type
_entity.pdbx_description
1 polymer ?
#
loop_
_entity_poly.entity_id
_entity_poly.type
_entity_poly.pdbx_seq_one_letter_code
_entity_poly.pdbx_strand_id
1 'polypeptide(L)'
;VTQEGVLEAAKIHRARALLALTSADTTNLEAALCARPLNPDLLVALRLYDDDFASTVYRTLRAAHPDALTRSRSVSTLAAPAFATAMMGRQILGAIAVERRVLVFAALDIADQPRLAGRTVAEAFRPGAWRVLALD
;
A
#
# COMPACT_ATOMS: atom_id res chain seq x y z
N VAL A 1 -13.13 -8.26 -19.39
CA VAL A 1 -11.80 -8.31 -20.03
C VAL A 1 -11.59 -9.56 -20.87
N THR A 2 -12.22 -10.69 -20.51
CA THR A 2 -12.21 -11.93 -21.29
C THR A 2 -13.00 -11.86 -22.61
N GLN A 3 -13.87 -10.86 -22.74
CA GLN A 3 -14.44 -10.52 -24.04
C GLN A 3 -13.41 -9.73 -24.85
N GLU A 4 -13.16 -10.21 -26.06
CA GLU A 4 -12.29 -9.59 -27.04
C GLU A 4 -12.71 -8.13 -27.30
N GLY A 5 -11.74 -7.21 -27.41
CA GLY A 5 -12.00 -5.80 -27.71
C GLY A 5 -12.30 -4.90 -26.50
N VAL A 6 -12.46 -5.44 -25.28
CA VAL A 6 -12.81 -4.61 -24.10
C VAL A 6 -11.70 -3.61 -23.74
N LEU A 7 -10.43 -4.02 -23.82
CA LEU A 7 -9.30 -3.13 -23.50
C LEU A 7 -9.10 -2.07 -24.60
N GLU A 8 -9.33 -2.44 -25.84
CA GLU A 8 -9.30 -1.57 -27.01
C GLU A 8 -10.42 -0.52 -26.96
N ALA A 9 -11.63 -0.95 -26.59
CA ALA A 9 -12.76 -0.06 -26.33
C ALA A 9 -12.43 0.91 -25.19
N ALA A 10 -11.75 0.45 -24.15
CA ALA A 10 -11.23 1.26 -23.05
C ALA A 10 -10.00 2.12 -23.42
N LYS A 11 -9.56 2.11 -24.68
CA LYS A 11 -8.43 2.90 -25.20
C LYS A 11 -7.11 2.64 -24.46
N ILE A 12 -6.84 1.37 -24.14
CA ILE A 12 -5.68 0.96 -23.32
C ILE A 12 -4.33 1.51 -23.82
N HIS A 13 -4.14 1.64 -25.13
CA HIS A 13 -2.91 2.18 -25.74
C HIS A 13 -2.63 3.65 -25.37
N ARG A 14 -3.65 4.41 -24.98
CA ARG A 14 -3.53 5.82 -24.54
C ARG A 14 -3.75 5.99 -23.05
N ALA A 15 -4.11 4.91 -22.34
CA ALA A 15 -4.36 4.97 -20.92
C ALA A 15 -3.04 5.18 -20.17
N ARG A 16 -3.05 6.11 -19.20
CA ARG A 16 -1.91 6.28 -18.28
C ARG A 16 -1.90 5.21 -17.20
N ALA A 17 -3.07 4.75 -16.79
CA ALA A 17 -3.23 3.78 -15.72
C ALA A 17 -4.42 2.86 -15.94
N LEU A 18 -4.32 1.65 -15.38
CA LEU A 18 -5.40 0.68 -15.26
C LEU A 18 -5.63 0.35 -13.78
N LEU A 19 -6.89 0.47 -13.35
CA LEU A 19 -7.36 0.09 -12.03
C LEU A 19 -8.22 -1.17 -12.15
N ALA A 20 -7.64 -2.32 -11.81
CA ALA A 20 -8.31 -3.61 -11.86
C ALA A 20 -8.89 -3.95 -10.47
N LEU A 21 -10.10 -3.44 -10.20
CA LEU A 21 -10.71 -3.41 -8.85
C LEU A 21 -12.04 -4.17 -8.75
N THR A 22 -12.26 -5.16 -9.61
CA THR A 22 -13.47 -5.98 -9.56
C THR A 22 -13.49 -6.88 -8.32
N SER A 23 -14.64 -7.49 -8.04
CA SER A 23 -14.79 -8.47 -6.95
C SER A 23 -13.99 -9.75 -7.18
N ALA A 24 -13.62 -10.06 -8.44
CA ALA A 24 -12.93 -11.28 -8.82
C ALA A 24 -11.42 -11.05 -9.06
N ASP A 25 -10.59 -11.66 -8.21
CA ASP A 25 -9.13 -11.55 -8.27
C ASP A 25 -8.55 -12.06 -9.59
N THR A 26 -9.09 -13.18 -10.12
CA THR A 26 -8.69 -13.74 -11.42
C THR A 26 -8.91 -12.74 -12.55
N THR A 27 -10.08 -12.11 -12.59
CA THR A 27 -10.41 -11.09 -13.58
C THR A 27 -9.49 -9.87 -13.48
N ASN A 28 -9.12 -9.47 -12.26
CA ASN A 28 -8.20 -8.34 -12.06
C ASN A 28 -6.79 -8.66 -12.55
N LEU A 29 -6.30 -9.88 -12.28
CA LEU A 29 -4.99 -10.34 -12.73
C LEU A 29 -4.93 -10.51 -14.24
N GLU A 30 -5.95 -11.14 -14.83
CA GLU A 30 -6.08 -11.28 -16.29
C GLU A 30 -6.09 -9.91 -16.97
N ALA A 31 -6.87 -8.95 -16.46
CA ALA A 31 -6.90 -7.58 -16.99
C ALA A 31 -5.49 -6.95 -17.02
N ALA A 32 -4.74 -7.09 -15.92
CA ALA A 32 -3.38 -6.56 -15.81
C ALA A 32 -2.41 -7.23 -16.79
N LEU A 33 -2.47 -8.56 -16.89
CA LEU A 33 -1.60 -9.35 -17.78
C LEU A 33 -1.91 -9.11 -19.25
N CYS A 34 -3.18 -9.05 -19.64
CA CYS A 34 -3.60 -8.76 -21.02
C CYS A 34 -3.31 -7.32 -21.43
N ALA A 35 -3.40 -6.35 -20.51
CA ALA A 35 -3.11 -4.96 -20.82
C ALA A 35 -1.61 -4.67 -21.01
N ARG A 36 -0.73 -5.42 -20.33
CA ARG A 36 0.72 -5.15 -20.30
C ARG A 36 1.39 -5.21 -21.70
N PRO A 37 1.14 -6.22 -22.56
CA PRO A 37 1.67 -6.23 -23.92
C PRO A 37 1.14 -5.08 -24.79
N LEU A 38 -0.09 -4.60 -24.53
CA LEU A 38 -0.73 -3.55 -25.32
C LEU A 38 -0.23 -2.14 -24.96
N ASN A 39 0.24 -1.96 -23.72
CA ASN A 39 0.82 -0.72 -23.21
C ASN A 39 1.88 -1.05 -22.13
N PRO A 40 3.16 -1.19 -22.51
CA PRO A 40 4.24 -1.58 -21.60
C PRO A 40 4.45 -0.61 -20.42
N ASP A 41 4.22 0.69 -20.64
CA ASP A 41 4.43 1.75 -19.63
C ASP A 41 3.23 1.97 -18.71
N LEU A 42 2.17 1.17 -18.88
CA LEU A 42 0.91 1.33 -18.16
C LEU A 42 1.11 1.16 -16.65
N LEU A 43 0.67 2.16 -15.88
CA LEU A 43 0.60 2.05 -14.43
C LEU A 43 -0.56 1.11 -14.07
N VAL A 44 -0.30 0.04 -13.34
CA VAL A 44 -1.36 -0.91 -12.96
C VAL A 44 -1.49 -0.97 -11.45
N ALA A 45 -2.71 -0.73 -10.96
CA ALA A 45 -3.10 -1.08 -9.59
C ALA A 45 -4.19 -2.15 -9.66
N LEU A 46 -3.95 -3.30 -9.01
CA LEU A 46 -4.89 -4.41 -8.98
C LEU A 46 -5.26 -4.80 -7.55
N ARG A 47 -6.54 -5.09 -7.36
CA ARG A 47 -7.09 -5.64 -6.13
C ARG A 47 -6.91 -7.16 -6.14
N LEU A 48 -6.30 -7.67 -5.07
CA LEU A 48 -6.22 -9.10 -4.75
C LEU A 48 -6.58 -9.27 -3.28
N TYR A 49 -7.55 -10.12 -2.96
CA TYR A 49 -8.07 -10.24 -1.60
C TYR A 49 -7.03 -10.80 -0.62
N ASP A 50 -6.34 -11.87 -1.02
CA ASP A 50 -5.33 -12.53 -0.21
C ASP A 50 -3.99 -11.77 -0.24
N ASP A 51 -3.43 -11.46 0.94
CA ASP A 51 -2.21 -10.63 1.03
C ASP A 51 -0.94 -11.35 0.59
N ASP A 52 -0.84 -12.66 0.86
CA ASP A 52 0.32 -13.47 0.49
C ASP A 52 0.33 -13.72 -1.02
N PHE A 53 -0.84 -13.97 -1.59
CA PHE A 53 -1.04 -14.01 -3.03
C PHE A 53 -0.73 -12.66 -3.66
N ALA A 54 -1.25 -11.56 -3.11
CA ALA A 54 -0.93 -10.21 -3.58
C ALA A 54 0.58 -9.96 -3.56
N SER A 55 1.26 -10.35 -2.47
CA SER A 55 2.71 -10.25 -2.30
C SER A 55 3.48 -11.04 -3.35
N THR A 56 3.03 -12.26 -3.63
CA THR A 56 3.64 -13.15 -4.62
C THR A 56 3.47 -12.57 -6.03
N VAL A 57 2.25 -12.17 -6.41
CA VAL A 57 1.97 -11.55 -7.70
C VAL A 57 2.80 -10.27 -7.90
N TYR A 58 2.88 -9.41 -6.89
CA TYR A 58 3.70 -8.20 -6.98
C TYR A 58 5.18 -8.53 -7.26
N ARG A 59 5.75 -9.49 -6.54
CA ARG A 59 7.15 -9.89 -6.74
C ARG A 59 7.38 -10.48 -8.13
N THR A 60 6.49 -11.38 -8.57
CA THR A 60 6.59 -12.01 -9.89
C THR A 60 6.48 -11.00 -11.02
N LEU A 61 5.49 -10.11 -10.96
CA LEU A 61 5.30 -9.08 -12.00
C LEU A 61 6.44 -8.07 -12.03
N ARG A 62 6.97 -7.68 -10.86
CA ARG A 62 8.13 -6.80 -10.78
C ARG A 62 9.41 -7.47 -11.31
N ALA A 63 9.56 -8.78 -11.15
CA ALA A 63 10.69 -9.52 -11.71
C ALA A 63 10.57 -9.67 -13.23
N ALA A 64 9.36 -9.96 -13.73
CA ALA A 64 9.10 -10.14 -15.15
C ALA A 64 9.11 -8.82 -15.94
N HIS A 65 8.67 -7.73 -15.30
CA HIS A 65 8.56 -6.40 -15.91
C HIS A 65 9.11 -5.33 -14.95
N PRO A 66 10.44 -5.21 -14.82
CA PRO A 66 11.08 -4.34 -13.83
C PRO A 66 10.77 -2.85 -14.05
N ASP A 67 10.62 -2.43 -15.30
CA ASP A 67 10.29 -1.04 -15.67
C ASP A 67 8.79 -0.75 -15.57
N ALA A 68 7.97 -1.79 -15.46
CA ALA A 68 6.53 -1.64 -15.33
C ALA A 68 6.10 -1.36 -13.89
N LEU A 69 5.38 -0.27 -13.70
CA LEU A 69 4.83 0.09 -12.39
C LEU A 69 3.52 -0.67 -12.14
N THR A 70 3.65 -1.86 -11.55
CA THR A 70 2.51 -2.70 -11.12
C THR A 70 2.45 -2.84 -9.60
N ARG A 71 1.27 -2.58 -9.03
CA ARG A 71 1.00 -2.71 -7.59
C ARG A 71 -0.22 -3.57 -7.36
N SER A 72 -0.06 -4.70 -6.69
CA SER A 72 -1.18 -5.44 -6.09
C SER A 72 -1.40 -4.98 -4.66
N ARG A 73 -2.67 -4.93 -4.23
CA ARG A 73 -3.06 -4.58 -2.86
C ARG A 73 -4.25 -5.42 -2.40
N SER A 74 -4.19 -5.87 -1.16
CA SER A 74 -5.34 -6.40 -0.43
C SER A 74 -6.10 -5.30 0.27
N VAL A 75 -7.43 -5.30 0.10
CA VAL A 75 -8.33 -4.34 0.77
C VAL A 75 -8.26 -4.54 2.27
N SER A 76 -8.23 -5.79 2.74
CA SER A 76 -8.14 -6.12 4.16
C SER A 76 -6.82 -5.61 4.75
N THR A 77 -5.70 -5.81 4.06
CA THR A 77 -4.39 -5.27 4.49
C THR A 77 -4.39 -3.74 4.51
N LEU A 78 -4.97 -3.09 3.51
CA LEU A 78 -5.05 -1.62 3.45
C LEU A 78 -5.95 -1.04 4.55
N ALA A 79 -7.01 -1.75 4.94
CA ALA A 79 -7.96 -1.30 5.95
C ALA A 79 -7.51 -1.63 7.38
N ALA A 80 -6.72 -2.69 7.59
CA ALA A 80 -6.30 -3.15 8.90
C ALA A 80 -5.71 -2.05 9.81
N PRO A 81 -4.84 -1.12 9.33
CA PRO A 81 -4.31 -0.04 10.14
C PRO A 81 -5.39 0.91 10.69
N ALA A 82 -6.42 1.20 9.89
CA ALA A 82 -7.50 2.08 10.30
C ALA A 82 -8.34 1.42 11.42
N PHE A 83 -8.66 0.13 11.27
CA PHE A 83 -9.34 -0.63 12.32
C PHE A 83 -8.51 -0.76 13.59
N ALA A 84 -7.23 -1.12 13.47
CA ALA A 84 -6.33 -1.23 14.62
C ALA A 84 -6.18 0.13 15.35
N THR A 85 -6.02 1.22 14.60
CA THR A 85 -5.95 2.58 15.16
C THR A 85 -7.22 2.93 15.93
N ALA A 86 -8.39 2.63 15.38
CA ALA A 86 -9.66 2.89 16.06
C ALA A 86 -9.79 2.11 17.38
N MET A 87 -9.13 0.96 17.52
CA MET A 87 -9.12 0.15 18.75
C MET A 87 -8.10 0.63 19.80
N MET A 88 -7.01 1.29 19.40
CA MET A 88 -5.86 1.61 20.27
C MET A 88 -6.05 2.83 21.19
N GLY A 89 -7.21 3.51 21.13
CA GLY A 89 -7.55 4.61 22.03
C GLY A 89 -6.82 5.94 21.73
N ARG A 90 -6.95 6.91 22.64
CA ARG A 90 -6.68 8.35 22.38
C ARG A 90 -5.22 8.71 22.11
N GLN A 91 -4.27 7.81 22.40
CA GLN A 91 -2.85 8.09 22.18
C GLN A 91 -2.41 7.87 20.74
N ILE A 92 -3.18 7.13 19.92
CA ILE A 92 -2.88 6.95 18.51
C ILE A 92 -3.68 7.95 17.69
N LEU A 93 -2.98 8.87 17.04
CA LEU A 93 -3.57 9.89 16.17
C LEU A 93 -3.93 9.34 14.78
N GLY A 94 -3.26 8.28 14.35
CA GLY A 94 -3.44 7.72 13.02
C GLY A 94 -2.45 6.59 12.71
N ALA A 95 -2.71 5.88 11.61
CA ALA A 95 -1.73 5.00 11.01
C ALA A 95 -1.77 5.13 9.49
N ILE A 96 -0.60 5.04 8.85
CA ILE A 96 -0.47 5.01 7.39
C ILE A 96 0.20 3.72 6.96
N ALA A 97 -0.36 3.10 5.92
CA ALA A 97 0.29 1.99 5.24
C ALA A 97 1.34 2.56 4.26
N VAL A 98 2.62 2.27 4.50
CA VAL A 98 3.73 2.60 3.62
C VAL A 98 4.30 1.31 3.06
N GLU A 99 4.08 1.09 1.76
CA GLU A 99 4.40 -0.18 1.09
C GLU A 99 3.76 -1.39 1.79
N ARG A 100 4.56 -2.17 2.53
CA ARG A 100 4.12 -3.34 3.31
C ARG A 100 4.32 -3.16 4.83
N ARG A 101 4.50 -1.92 5.28
CA ARG A 101 4.66 -1.58 6.70
C ARG A 101 3.57 -0.60 7.12
N VAL A 102 3.23 -0.64 8.40
CA VAL A 102 2.30 0.30 9.01
C VAL A 102 3.12 1.25 9.88
N LEU A 103 3.03 2.54 9.61
CA LEU A 103 3.59 3.58 10.48
C LEU A 103 2.46 4.13 11.34
N VAL A 104 2.70 4.19 12.64
CA VAL A 104 1.73 4.67 13.62
C VAL A 104 2.16 6.06 14.10
N PHE A 105 1.20 6.98 14.16
CA PHE A 105 1.36 8.32 14.72
C PHE A 105 0.73 8.33 16.10
N ALA A 106 1.49 8.75 17.11
CA ALA A 106 1.03 8.81 18.48
C ALA A 106 1.35 10.16 19.12
N ALA A 107 0.43 10.65 19.94
CA ALA A 107 0.66 11.75 20.88
C ALA A 107 0.92 11.14 22.26
N LEU A 108 2.02 11.55 22.89
CA LEU A 108 2.45 11.01 24.17
C LEU A 108 2.71 12.17 25.15
N ASP A 109 2.09 12.10 26.32
CA ASP A 109 2.47 12.94 27.45
C ASP A 109 3.77 12.40 28.07
N ILE A 110 4.80 13.25 28.12
CA ILE A 110 6.16 12.82 28.52
C ILE A 110 6.34 12.76 30.04
N ALA A 111 5.42 13.36 30.81
CA ALA A 111 5.51 13.47 32.27
C ALA A 111 5.80 12.11 32.94
N ASP A 112 5.22 11.02 32.43
CA ASP A 112 5.38 9.66 32.97
C ASP A 112 6.23 8.73 32.08
N GLN A 113 7.04 9.29 31.17
CA GLN A 113 7.85 8.53 30.20
C GLN A 113 9.36 8.68 30.50
N PRO A 114 9.93 7.93 31.45
CA PRO A 114 11.35 8.06 31.85
C PRO A 114 12.34 7.74 30.71
N ARG A 115 11.88 7.09 29.64
CA ARG A 115 12.68 6.85 28.43
C ARG A 115 12.81 8.08 27.52
N LEU A 116 11.99 9.10 27.74
CA LEU A 116 11.91 10.32 26.94
C LEU A 116 12.15 11.58 27.78
N ALA A 117 11.74 11.57 29.06
CA ALA A 117 11.93 12.66 30.00
C ALA A 117 13.41 13.03 30.14
N GLY A 118 13.70 14.33 30.08
CA GLY A 118 15.06 14.88 30.21
C GLY A 118 16.00 14.62 29.03
N ARG A 119 15.50 14.04 27.92
CA ARG A 119 16.28 13.81 26.69
C ARG A 119 15.98 14.85 25.63
N THR A 120 16.98 15.18 24.84
CA THR A 120 16.79 15.95 23.61
C THR A 120 16.07 15.11 22.55
N VAL A 121 15.46 15.78 21.55
CA VAL A 121 14.83 15.12 20.39
C VAL A 121 15.81 14.17 19.68
N ALA A 122 17.09 14.56 19.58
CA ALA A 122 18.12 13.75 18.96
C ALA A 122 18.38 12.45 19.76
N GLU A 123 18.43 12.53 21.09
CA GLU A 123 18.66 11.37 21.98
C GLU A 123 17.43 10.47 22.12
N ALA A 124 16.22 11.01 21.90
CA ALA A 124 14.97 10.25 21.89
C ALA A 124 14.78 9.43 20.61
N PHE A 125 15.41 9.82 19.50
CA PHE A 125 15.28 9.13 18.22
C PHE A 125 15.84 7.71 18.29
N ARG A 126 15.05 6.75 17.77
CA ARG A 126 15.48 5.35 17.65
C ARG A 126 15.28 4.87 16.22
N PRO A 127 16.37 4.68 15.46
CA PRO A 127 16.30 4.16 14.09
C PRO A 127 15.47 2.88 14.02
N GLY A 128 14.50 2.85 13.10
CA GLY A 128 13.62 1.70 12.90
C GLY A 128 12.51 1.51 13.95
N ALA A 129 12.50 2.27 15.04
CA ALA A 129 11.47 2.20 16.08
C ALA A 129 10.54 3.43 16.07
N TRP A 130 11.09 4.63 16.29
CA TRP A 130 10.28 5.86 16.34
C TRP A 130 11.10 7.11 16.10
N ARG A 131 10.39 8.18 15.72
CA ARG A 131 10.94 9.53 15.55
C ARG A 131 9.92 10.55 16.05
N VAL A 132 10.40 11.56 16.76
CA VAL A 132 9.59 12.73 17.13
C VAL A 132 9.32 13.57 15.88
N LEU A 133 8.05 13.89 15.64
CA LEU A 133 7.62 14.70 14.49
C LEU A 133 7.33 16.15 14.89
N ALA A 134 6.82 16.35 16.11
CA ALA A 134 6.48 17.65 16.67
C ALA A 134 6.53 17.60 18.21
N LEU A 135 6.65 18.77 18.83
CA LEU A 135 6.50 19.04 20.26
C LEU A 135 5.53 20.22 20.39
N ASP A 136 4.71 20.22 21.45
CA ASP A 136 3.86 21.36 21.83
C ASP A 136 4.58 22.24 22.87
#